data_AF-A0A8H8WY06-F1
#
_entry.id   AF-A0A8H8WY06-F1
#
_cell.length_a   1.000
_cell.length_b   1.000
_cell.length_c   1.000
_cell.angle_alpha   90.00
_cell.angle_beta   90.00
_cell.angle_gamma   90.00
#
_symmetry.space_group_name_H-M   'P 1'
#
loop_
_entity.id
_entity.type
_entity.pdbx_description
1 polymer ?
#
loop_
_entity_poly.entity_id
_entity_poly.type
_entity_poly.pdbx_seq_one_letter_code
_entity_poly.pdbx_strand_id
1 'polypeptide(L)'
;MPCPFGGTYLKIAVEIDKLCPGHLGVALHGSNLSRQVRFLTYAEIAAGDAAALATRLGVAEVSSAIGNADDDQATVGRALTVLKPREIVEAIFKVVPDAFLGILKRLGPDPLPDPALYRELHRLFASRIPADRARVRVLRQLPGTITPTQIAIVLALDPVLLHPRFVSKVESLKEARELNAGFGYVRAHCSVATDDAIRQSVSSFPEKMIVEAFVRRWARRFDRLPFPLELADASLVVLKTGAALVDAGRRYDNCLPTKVPEVLVGRYLYVEVRIGAGRGVIAELRRTSRCWVLQMLYQRGNGHVSQDIASVVRRKLVAQGIAIYDRPANGVSGLDAAAKLLDIYNWCTDDVSEVDTSESYSTSEVGAVLDDSVHTFASPTFAAEPAA
;
A
#
# COMPACT_ATOMS: atom_id res chain seq x y z
N MET A 1 -30.60 -10.61 21.68
CA MET A 1 -30.53 -11.84 20.85
C MET A 1 -29.14 -12.44 21.00
N PRO A 2 -28.98 -13.77 21.01
CA PRO A 2 -27.67 -14.41 21.03
C PRO A 2 -26.89 -14.07 19.77
N CYS A 3 -25.58 -13.81 19.91
CA CYS A 3 -24.68 -13.61 18.77
C CYS A 3 -23.73 -14.81 18.66
N PRO A 4 -23.91 -15.71 17.69
CA PRO A 4 -23.06 -16.91 17.55
C PRO A 4 -21.62 -16.54 17.19
N PHE A 5 -20.67 -17.42 17.49
CA PHE A 5 -19.28 -17.34 17.05
C PHE A 5 -18.72 -18.78 16.87
N GLY A 6 -17.63 -18.94 16.10
CA GLY A 6 -17.11 -20.25 15.70
C GLY A 6 -15.61 -20.44 15.91
N GLY A 7 -15.07 -21.49 15.28
CA GLY A 7 -13.62 -21.77 15.25
C GLY A 7 -13.02 -22.11 16.60
N THR A 8 -11.74 -21.77 16.79
CA THR A 8 -10.99 -22.03 18.03
C THR A 8 -11.63 -21.39 19.26
N TYR A 9 -12.23 -20.20 19.11
CA TYR A 9 -12.92 -19.50 20.20
C TYR A 9 -14.12 -20.30 20.73
N LEU A 10 -14.92 -20.91 19.85
CA LEU A 10 -16.04 -21.76 20.27
C LEU A 10 -15.57 -23.01 20.97
N LYS A 11 -14.50 -23.66 20.48
CA LYS A 11 -13.91 -24.84 21.13
C LYS A 11 -13.50 -24.52 22.57
N ILE A 12 -12.74 -23.44 22.78
CA ILE A 12 -12.31 -23.00 24.12
C ILE A 12 -13.51 -22.66 25.00
N ALA A 13 -14.51 -21.95 24.47
CA ALA A 13 -15.71 -21.61 25.23
C ALA A 13 -16.51 -22.85 25.67
N VAL A 14 -16.59 -23.88 24.82
CA VAL A 14 -17.25 -25.16 25.15
C VAL A 14 -16.48 -25.92 26.22
N GLU A 15 -15.14 -25.99 26.15
CA GLU A 15 -14.35 -26.65 27.20
C GLU A 15 -14.50 -25.94 28.55
N ILE A 16 -14.49 -24.60 28.57
CA ILE A 16 -14.76 -23.83 29.80
C ILE A 16 -16.19 -24.09 30.30
N ASP A 17 -17.19 -24.15 29.41
CA ASP A 17 -18.60 -24.35 29.79
C ASP A 17 -18.87 -25.74 30.39
N LYS A 18 -18.14 -26.78 29.97
CA LYS A 18 -18.20 -28.12 30.60
C LYS A 18 -17.83 -28.06 32.09
N LEU A 19 -16.89 -27.20 32.44
CA LEU A 19 -16.36 -27.04 33.80
C LEU A 19 -17.07 -25.94 34.59
N CYS A 20 -17.66 -24.98 33.88
CA CYS A 20 -18.39 -23.82 34.43
C CYS A 20 -19.70 -23.61 33.65
N PRO A 21 -20.75 -24.40 33.94
CA PRO A 21 -22.00 -24.36 33.19
C PRO A 21 -22.62 -22.96 33.10
N GLY A 22 -23.00 -22.55 31.90
CA GLY A 22 -23.63 -21.25 31.63
C GLY A 22 -22.66 -20.19 31.10
N HIS A 23 -21.35 -20.44 31.15
CA HIS A 23 -20.32 -19.57 30.58
C HIS A 23 -20.54 -19.29 29.09
N LEU A 24 -20.88 -20.32 28.29
CA LEU A 24 -21.18 -20.15 26.87
C LEU A 24 -22.41 -19.26 26.66
N GLY A 25 -23.45 -19.45 27.50
CA GLY A 25 -24.65 -18.61 27.50
C GLY A 25 -24.32 -17.14 27.75
N VAL A 26 -23.46 -16.86 28.74
CA VAL A 26 -22.98 -15.50 29.04
C VAL A 26 -22.17 -14.93 27.87
N ALA A 27 -21.29 -15.71 27.24
CA ALA A 27 -20.52 -15.28 26.08
C ALA A 27 -21.44 -14.92 24.88
N LEU A 28 -22.49 -15.71 24.64
CA LEU A 28 -23.43 -15.49 23.54
C LEU A 28 -24.31 -14.23 23.73
N HIS A 29 -24.57 -13.82 24.97
CA HIS A 29 -25.47 -12.69 25.29
C HIS A 29 -24.75 -11.45 25.83
N GLY A 30 -23.43 -11.52 26.04
CA GLY A 30 -22.65 -10.41 26.56
C GLY A 30 -22.66 -9.19 25.64
N SER A 31 -22.46 -8.01 26.22
CA SER A 31 -22.20 -6.79 25.44
C SER A 31 -20.91 -6.94 24.60
N ASN A 32 -20.75 -6.15 23.53
CA ASN A 32 -19.54 -6.20 22.68
C ASN A 32 -18.25 -6.16 23.50
N LEU A 33 -18.14 -5.24 24.46
CA LEU A 33 -16.95 -5.18 25.33
C LEU A 33 -16.73 -6.48 26.12
N SER A 34 -17.80 -6.99 26.73
CA SER A 34 -17.74 -8.21 27.54
C SER A 34 -17.36 -9.44 26.69
N ARG A 35 -17.86 -9.52 25.45
CA ARG A 35 -17.50 -10.56 24.48
C ARG A 35 -16.04 -10.45 24.04
N GLN A 36 -15.60 -9.25 23.67
CA GLN A 36 -14.24 -9.03 23.17
C GLN A 36 -13.18 -9.30 24.22
N VAL A 37 -13.45 -8.99 25.50
CA VAL A 37 -12.55 -9.37 26.60
C VAL A 37 -12.50 -10.89 26.81
N ARG A 38 -13.61 -11.62 26.61
CA ARG A 38 -13.59 -13.09 26.62
C ARG A 38 -12.81 -13.66 25.45
N PHE A 39 -13.00 -13.14 24.23
CA PHE A 39 -12.23 -13.58 23.07
C PHE A 39 -10.74 -13.29 23.21
N LEU A 40 -10.38 -12.15 23.79
CA LEU A 40 -9.00 -11.87 24.17
C LEU A 40 -8.47 -12.92 25.15
N THR A 41 -9.25 -13.27 26.18
CA THR A 41 -8.87 -14.33 27.13
C THR A 41 -8.71 -15.68 26.44
N TYR A 42 -9.59 -16.04 25.50
CA TYR A 42 -9.48 -17.26 24.71
C TYR A 42 -8.26 -17.24 23.77
N ALA A 43 -7.89 -16.07 23.24
CA ALA A 43 -6.68 -15.90 22.44
C ALA A 43 -5.42 -16.21 23.28
N GLU A 44 -5.38 -15.78 24.55
CA GLU A 44 -4.30 -16.11 25.48
C GLU A 44 -4.24 -17.62 25.79
N ILE A 45 -5.40 -18.27 26.01
CA ILE A 45 -5.48 -19.73 26.18
C ILE A 45 -4.98 -20.46 24.93
N ALA A 46 -5.42 -20.03 23.73
CA ALA A 46 -4.99 -20.61 22.47
C ALA A 46 -3.49 -20.47 22.23
N ALA A 47 -2.86 -19.42 22.78
CA ALA A 47 -1.43 -19.20 22.76
C ALA A 47 -0.64 -20.04 23.79
N GLY A 48 -1.30 -20.92 24.54
CA GLY A 48 -0.69 -21.83 25.52
C GLY A 48 -0.52 -21.24 26.92
N ASP A 49 -1.15 -20.11 27.23
CA ASP A 49 -0.96 -19.35 28.47
C ASP A 49 -2.04 -19.66 29.54
N ALA A 50 -2.70 -20.83 29.49
CA ALA A 50 -3.86 -21.11 30.34
C ALA A 50 -3.55 -21.13 31.85
N ALA A 51 -2.47 -21.79 32.27
CA ALA A 51 -2.09 -21.91 33.69
C ALA A 51 -1.63 -20.57 34.30
N ALA A 52 -0.79 -19.84 33.57
CA ALA A 52 -0.33 -18.53 33.99
C ALA A 52 -1.46 -17.48 33.92
N LEU A 53 -2.40 -17.62 32.99
CA LEU A 53 -3.63 -16.84 32.98
C LEU A 53 -4.53 -17.13 34.19
N ALA A 54 -4.75 -18.40 34.54
CA ALA A 54 -5.53 -18.78 35.73
C ALA A 54 -4.95 -18.18 37.01
N THR A 55 -3.63 -18.23 37.15
CA THR A 55 -2.90 -17.59 38.27
C THR A 55 -3.11 -16.08 38.30
N ARG A 56 -3.02 -15.40 37.14
CA ARG A 56 -3.21 -13.94 37.04
C ARG A 56 -4.64 -13.51 37.31
N LEU A 57 -5.62 -14.31 36.90
CA LEU A 57 -7.05 -14.07 37.11
C LEU A 57 -7.53 -14.47 38.50
N GLY A 58 -6.68 -15.16 39.28
CA GLY A 58 -6.99 -15.75 40.59
C GLY A 58 -7.81 -14.83 41.48
N VAL A 59 -9.12 -15.07 41.49
CA VAL A 59 -10.04 -14.60 42.52
C VAL A 59 -9.52 -15.18 43.83
N ALA A 60 -9.25 -14.35 44.83
CA ALA A 60 -8.51 -14.67 46.04
C ALA A 60 -9.04 -15.86 46.89
N GLU A 61 -10.08 -16.58 46.45
CA GLU A 61 -10.73 -17.68 47.13
C GLU A 61 -10.49 -19.07 46.51
N VAL A 62 -9.83 -19.20 45.36
CA VAL A 62 -9.53 -20.52 44.75
C VAL A 62 -8.07 -20.89 44.96
N SER A 63 -7.71 -21.22 46.21
CA SER A 63 -6.38 -21.75 46.56
C SER A 63 -6.50 -23.18 47.10
N SER A 64 -6.22 -24.19 46.27
CA SER A 64 -5.65 -25.47 46.73
C SER A 64 -5.32 -26.51 45.63
N ALA A 65 -5.32 -26.18 44.33
CA ALA A 65 -4.87 -27.13 43.29
C ALA A 65 -4.34 -26.38 42.06
N ILE A 66 -3.08 -25.94 42.11
CA ILE A 66 -2.39 -25.37 40.95
C ILE A 66 -1.70 -26.52 40.22
N GLY A 67 -1.97 -26.70 38.91
CA GLY A 67 -1.23 -27.66 38.06
C GLY A 67 -2.08 -28.70 37.31
N ASN A 68 -3.41 -28.65 37.41
CA ASN A 68 -4.31 -29.48 36.61
C ASN A 68 -5.02 -28.59 35.57
N ALA A 69 -4.93 -28.97 34.29
CA ALA A 69 -5.49 -28.18 33.18
C ALA A 69 -7.00 -27.93 33.31
N ASP A 70 -7.73 -28.91 33.87
CA ASP A 70 -9.17 -28.77 34.12
C ASP A 70 -9.43 -27.75 35.26
N ASP A 71 -8.60 -27.75 36.29
CA ASP A 71 -8.70 -26.79 37.40
C ASP A 71 -8.36 -25.35 36.94
N ASP A 72 -7.39 -25.21 36.03
CA ASP A 72 -7.02 -23.94 35.43
C ASP A 72 -8.16 -23.36 34.58
N GLN A 73 -8.74 -24.17 33.67
CA GLN A 73 -9.86 -23.73 32.84
C GLN A 73 -11.12 -23.42 33.66
N ALA A 74 -11.41 -24.20 34.70
CA ALA A 74 -12.50 -23.92 35.62
C ALA A 74 -12.28 -22.59 36.38
N THR A 75 -11.04 -22.31 36.78
CA THR A 75 -10.68 -21.05 37.44
C THR A 75 -10.85 -19.87 36.49
N VAL A 76 -10.40 -19.99 35.24
CA VAL A 76 -10.63 -18.97 34.21
C VAL A 76 -12.13 -18.75 33.96
N GLY A 77 -12.94 -19.81 33.85
CA GLY A 77 -14.39 -19.72 33.65
C GLY A 77 -15.12 -18.98 34.76
N ARG A 78 -14.81 -19.30 36.03
CA ARG A 78 -15.34 -18.57 37.19
C ARG A 78 -14.92 -17.09 37.17
N ALA A 79 -13.64 -16.81 36.91
CA ALA A 79 -13.14 -15.44 36.84
C ALA A 79 -13.84 -14.63 35.74
N LEU A 80 -14.04 -15.20 34.55
CA LEU A 80 -14.74 -14.57 33.43
C LEU A 80 -16.24 -14.32 33.70
N THR A 81 -16.81 -14.95 34.72
CA THR A 81 -18.20 -14.75 35.15
C THR A 81 -18.34 -13.62 36.16
N VAL A 82 -17.36 -13.48 37.07
CA VAL A 82 -17.42 -12.53 38.19
C VAL A 82 -16.71 -11.21 37.90
N LEU A 83 -15.56 -11.25 37.20
CA LEU A 83 -14.72 -10.07 36.98
C LEU A 83 -15.31 -9.13 35.93
N LYS A 84 -15.11 -7.83 36.15
CA LYS A 84 -15.45 -6.78 35.19
C LYS A 84 -14.45 -6.81 34.02
N PRO A 85 -14.85 -6.33 32.81
CA PRO A 85 -13.96 -6.30 31.65
C PRO A 85 -12.60 -5.64 31.88
N ARG A 86 -12.55 -4.58 32.70
CA ARG A 86 -11.29 -3.90 33.07
C ARG A 86 -10.37 -4.81 33.89
N GLU A 87 -10.90 -5.48 34.89
CA GLU A 87 -10.16 -6.35 35.81
C GLU A 87 -9.56 -7.55 35.05
N ILE A 88 -10.29 -8.12 34.10
CA ILE A 88 -9.78 -9.20 33.23
C ILE A 88 -8.60 -8.71 32.38
N VAL A 89 -8.73 -7.55 31.71
CA VAL A 89 -7.65 -6.99 30.89
C VAL A 89 -6.44 -6.62 31.75
N GLU A 90 -6.66 -6.08 32.95
CA GLU A 90 -5.61 -5.75 33.92
C GLU A 90 -4.90 -7.01 34.43
N ALA A 91 -5.64 -8.08 34.71
CA ALA A 91 -5.04 -9.36 35.09
C ALA A 91 -4.12 -9.90 33.98
N ILE A 92 -4.57 -9.85 32.73
CA ILE A 92 -3.81 -10.33 31.56
C ILE A 92 -2.56 -9.49 31.32
N PHE A 93 -2.70 -8.17 31.21
CA PHE A 93 -1.61 -7.29 30.75
C PHE A 93 -0.94 -6.45 31.83
N LYS A 94 -1.36 -6.57 33.09
CA LYS A 94 -0.93 -5.75 34.25
C LYS A 94 -1.30 -4.27 34.21
N VAL A 95 -1.57 -3.73 33.02
CA VAL A 95 -1.99 -2.34 32.80
C VAL A 95 -3.11 -2.31 31.78
N VAL A 96 -4.08 -1.45 31.99
CA VAL A 96 -5.15 -1.14 31.04
C VAL A 96 -4.88 0.23 30.42
N PRO A 97 -4.35 0.31 29.19
CA PRO A 97 -4.08 1.59 28.55
C PRO A 97 -5.36 2.41 28.32
N ASP A 98 -5.22 3.73 28.35
CA ASP A 98 -6.33 4.64 28.10
C ASP A 98 -7.00 4.35 26.76
N ALA A 99 -8.34 4.35 26.77
CA ALA A 99 -9.20 4.06 25.61
C ALA A 99 -9.08 2.65 25.00
N PHE A 100 -8.26 1.74 25.53
CA PHE A 100 -8.16 0.37 25.02
C PHE A 100 -9.48 -0.40 25.17
N LEU A 101 -10.14 -0.32 26.33
CA LEU A 101 -11.48 -0.91 26.50
C LEU A 101 -12.51 -0.29 25.54
N GLY A 102 -12.35 1.01 25.23
CA GLY A 102 -13.16 1.69 24.22
C GLY A 102 -12.99 1.08 22.83
N ILE A 103 -11.75 0.71 22.47
CA ILE A 103 -11.49 0.04 21.18
C ILE A 103 -12.05 -1.37 21.15
N LEU A 104 -11.89 -2.15 22.23
CA LEU A 104 -12.46 -3.49 22.34
C LEU A 104 -13.98 -3.45 22.17
N LYS A 105 -14.67 -2.52 22.84
CA LYS A 105 -16.12 -2.33 22.67
C LYS A 105 -16.53 -2.10 21.20
N ARG A 106 -15.67 -1.43 20.42
CA ARG A 106 -15.92 -1.06 19.03
C ARG A 106 -15.53 -2.13 18.02
N LEU A 107 -14.89 -3.23 18.41
CA LEU A 107 -14.61 -4.35 17.48
C LEU A 107 -15.89 -5.10 17.04
N GLY A 108 -16.99 -4.90 17.78
CA GLY A 108 -18.25 -5.59 17.51
C GLY A 108 -18.40 -6.88 18.32
N PRO A 109 -19.35 -7.75 17.96
CA PRO A 109 -19.66 -8.96 18.70
C PRO A 109 -18.82 -10.18 18.28
N ASP A 110 -18.09 -10.13 17.15
CA ASP A 110 -17.36 -11.28 16.61
C ASP A 110 -15.88 -11.27 17.01
N PRO A 111 -15.26 -12.43 17.27
CA PRO A 111 -13.84 -12.49 17.61
C PRO A 111 -12.97 -12.02 16.44
N LEU A 112 -11.77 -11.50 16.76
CA LEU A 112 -10.78 -11.20 15.72
C LEU A 112 -10.32 -12.48 15.02
N PRO A 113 -10.18 -12.47 13.67
CA PRO A 113 -9.78 -13.65 12.91
C PRO A 113 -8.36 -14.11 13.26
N ASP A 114 -7.46 -13.17 13.55
CA ASP A 114 -6.13 -13.42 14.08
C ASP A 114 -6.11 -13.10 15.60
N PRO A 115 -5.97 -14.11 16.48
CA PRO A 115 -5.86 -13.92 17.92
C PRO A 115 -4.72 -12.98 18.34
N ALA A 116 -3.61 -12.93 17.60
CA ALA A 116 -2.45 -12.10 17.94
C ALA A 116 -2.76 -10.59 17.87
N LEU A 117 -3.79 -10.20 17.11
CA LEU A 117 -4.21 -8.80 17.01
C LEU A 117 -4.66 -8.20 18.34
N TYR A 118 -5.16 -8.98 19.30
CA TYR A 118 -5.50 -8.44 20.62
C TYR A 118 -4.26 -7.94 21.37
N ARG A 119 -3.17 -8.73 21.36
CA ARG A 119 -1.88 -8.33 21.95
C ARG A 119 -1.27 -7.16 21.20
N GLU A 120 -1.34 -7.16 19.87
CA GLU A 120 -0.81 -6.06 19.06
C GLU A 120 -1.57 -4.75 19.31
N LEU A 121 -2.90 -4.80 19.43
CA LEU A 121 -3.70 -3.64 19.81
C LEU A 121 -3.35 -3.16 21.23
N HIS A 122 -3.16 -4.08 22.19
CA HIS A 122 -2.73 -3.69 23.54
C HIS A 122 -1.37 -3.00 23.52
N ARG A 123 -0.37 -3.61 22.86
CA ARG A 123 0.98 -3.05 22.65
C ARG A 123 0.90 -1.65 22.04
N LEU A 124 0.09 -1.50 21.00
CA LEU A 124 -0.10 -0.24 20.29
C LEU A 124 -0.65 0.85 21.22
N PHE A 125 -1.65 0.53 22.04
CA PHE A 125 -2.25 1.47 22.99
C PHE A 125 -1.34 1.77 24.20
N ALA A 126 -0.49 0.83 24.60
CA ALA A 126 0.52 1.01 25.64
C ALA A 126 1.76 1.79 25.15
N SER A 127 2.01 1.80 23.84
CA SER A 127 3.21 2.38 23.24
C SER A 127 3.31 3.91 23.43
N ARG A 128 4.53 4.38 23.68
CA ARG A 128 4.89 5.81 23.72
C ARG A 128 5.51 6.30 22.40
N ILE A 129 5.71 5.41 21.42
CA ILE A 129 6.32 5.75 20.14
C ILE A 129 5.38 6.67 19.34
N PRO A 130 5.84 7.82 18.81
CA PRO A 130 4.98 8.77 18.11
C PRO A 130 4.14 8.16 16.97
N ALA A 131 4.74 7.25 16.19
CA ALA A 131 4.05 6.54 15.11
C ALA A 131 2.87 5.69 15.63
N ASP A 132 3.06 4.96 16.72
CA ASP A 132 2.00 4.16 17.34
C ASP A 132 0.90 5.06 17.92
N ARG A 133 1.27 6.19 18.53
CA ARG A 133 0.30 7.18 19.03
C ARG A 133 -0.55 7.78 17.90
N ALA A 134 0.02 7.96 16.70
CA ALA A 134 -0.74 8.38 15.52
C ALA A 134 -1.75 7.30 15.09
N ARG A 135 -1.36 6.03 15.08
CA ARG A 135 -2.26 4.89 14.79
C ARG A 135 -3.41 4.80 15.79
N VAL A 136 -3.12 4.87 17.09
CA VAL A 136 -4.14 4.90 18.15
C VAL A 136 -5.11 6.06 17.96
N ARG A 137 -4.59 7.25 17.64
CA ARG A 137 -5.43 8.43 17.37
C ARG A 137 -6.40 8.18 16.23
N VAL A 138 -5.92 7.62 15.12
CA VAL A 138 -6.76 7.28 13.98
C VAL A 138 -7.83 6.26 14.36
N LEU A 139 -7.45 5.13 14.98
CA LEU A 139 -8.42 4.09 15.41
C LEU A 139 -9.51 4.68 16.33
N ARG A 140 -9.13 5.55 17.26
CA ARG A 140 -10.09 6.23 18.15
C ARG A 140 -11.07 7.16 17.41
N GLN A 141 -10.64 7.75 16.31
CA GLN A 141 -11.40 8.74 15.54
C GLN A 141 -12.18 8.15 14.36
N LEU A 142 -11.89 6.92 13.93
CA LEU A 142 -12.74 6.22 12.95
C LEU A 142 -14.17 6.14 13.50
N PRO A 143 -15.21 6.29 12.67
CA PRO A 143 -16.59 6.15 13.12
C PRO A 143 -16.98 4.68 13.27
N GLY A 144 -18.00 4.40 14.10
CA GLY A 144 -18.66 3.08 14.16
C GLY A 144 -17.79 1.92 14.64
N THR A 145 -18.15 0.72 14.18
CA THR A 145 -17.44 -0.54 14.45
C THR A 145 -16.10 -0.57 13.70
N ILE A 146 -15.03 -1.00 14.37
CA ILE A 146 -13.70 -1.17 13.79
C ILE A 146 -13.55 -2.60 13.30
N THR A 147 -13.27 -2.76 12.02
CA THR A 147 -13.08 -4.08 11.40
C THR A 147 -11.62 -4.54 11.49
N PRO A 148 -11.36 -5.86 11.41
CA PRO A 148 -9.99 -6.38 11.29
C PRO A 148 -9.21 -5.77 10.12
N THR A 149 -9.87 -5.54 8.98
CA THR A 149 -9.28 -4.89 7.81
C THR A 149 -8.84 -3.46 8.12
N GLN A 150 -9.65 -2.68 8.83
CA GLN A 150 -9.28 -1.31 9.23
C GLN A 150 -8.08 -1.30 10.19
N ILE A 151 -8.00 -2.26 11.12
CA ILE A 151 -6.83 -2.41 11.99
C ILE A 151 -5.59 -2.70 11.15
N ALA A 152 -5.66 -3.68 10.23
CA ALA A 152 -4.55 -4.03 9.35
C ALA A 152 -4.08 -2.85 8.49
N ILE A 153 -5.02 -2.06 7.93
CA ILE A 153 -4.72 -0.85 7.17
C ILE A 153 -3.96 0.16 8.04
N VAL A 154 -4.47 0.48 9.24
CA VAL A 154 -3.83 1.47 10.13
C VAL A 154 -2.44 1.01 10.58
N LEU A 155 -2.25 -0.28 10.83
CA LEU A 155 -0.95 -0.84 11.19
C LEU A 155 0.04 -0.74 10.02
N ALA A 156 -0.41 -1.04 8.80
CA ALA A 156 0.45 -1.08 7.61
C ALA A 156 0.79 0.29 7.02
N LEU A 157 -0.12 1.27 7.10
CA LEU A 157 0.05 2.56 6.45
C LEU A 157 1.24 3.35 7.05
N ASP A 158 1.98 4.05 6.20
CA ASP A 158 3.04 4.99 6.60
C ASP A 158 2.44 6.03 7.57
N PRO A 159 3.09 6.29 8.73
CA PRO A 159 2.62 7.27 9.70
C PRO A 159 2.29 8.66 9.16
N VAL A 160 2.89 9.11 8.04
CA VAL A 160 2.54 10.43 7.46
C VAL A 160 1.18 10.43 6.76
N LEU A 161 0.68 9.26 6.37
CA LEU A 161 -0.61 9.08 5.71
C LEU A 161 -1.75 8.81 6.70
N LEU A 162 -1.44 8.72 8.00
CA LEU A 162 -2.42 8.44 9.04
C LEU A 162 -3.30 9.65 9.33
N HIS A 163 -4.50 9.63 8.76
CA HIS A 163 -5.58 10.54 9.11
C HIS A 163 -6.93 9.83 8.97
N PRO A 164 -7.91 10.02 9.88
CA PRO A 164 -9.16 9.24 9.86
C PRO A 164 -9.90 9.31 8.53
N ARG A 165 -9.99 10.52 7.93
CA ARG A 165 -10.67 10.71 6.63
C ARG A 165 -9.94 10.03 5.47
N PHE A 166 -8.61 9.95 5.54
CA PHE A 166 -7.82 9.30 4.50
C PHE A 166 -7.93 7.79 4.64
N VAL A 167 -7.71 7.27 5.86
CA VAL A 167 -7.82 5.84 6.17
C VAL A 167 -9.22 5.29 5.87
N SER A 168 -10.29 6.07 6.08
CA SER A 168 -11.65 5.64 5.72
C SER A 168 -11.89 5.45 4.22
N LYS A 169 -10.96 5.89 3.37
CA LYS A 169 -11.02 5.72 1.91
C LYS A 169 -10.16 4.56 1.40
N VAL A 170 -9.36 3.96 2.28
CA VAL A 170 -8.54 2.79 1.94
C VAL A 170 -9.36 1.55 2.28
N GLU A 171 -9.60 0.69 1.30
CA GLU A 171 -10.55 -0.42 1.41
C GLU A 171 -9.85 -1.74 1.76
N SER A 172 -8.55 -1.86 1.48
CA SER A 172 -7.81 -3.10 1.69
C SER A 172 -6.39 -2.90 2.17
N LEU A 173 -5.83 -3.96 2.76
CA LEU A 173 -4.40 -4.02 3.12
C LEU A 173 -3.48 -3.92 1.90
N LYS A 174 -3.91 -4.47 0.75
CA LYS A 174 -3.17 -4.38 -0.51
C LYS A 174 -3.04 -2.92 -0.95
N GLU A 175 -4.15 -2.19 -0.98
CA GLU A 175 -4.17 -0.76 -1.33
C GLU A 175 -3.29 0.07 -0.37
N ALA A 176 -3.33 -0.20 0.95
CA ALA A 176 -2.46 0.47 1.91
C ALA A 176 -0.96 0.28 1.58
N ARG A 177 -0.56 -0.92 1.16
CA ARG A 177 0.82 -1.23 0.75
C ARG A 177 1.20 -0.54 -0.56
N GLU A 178 0.29 -0.55 -1.54
CA GLU A 178 0.48 0.15 -2.82
C GLU A 178 0.61 1.67 -2.61
N LEU A 179 -0.15 2.25 -1.67
CA LEU A 179 -0.03 3.65 -1.30
C LEU A 179 1.33 3.97 -0.68
N ASN A 180 1.81 3.13 0.25
CA ASN A 180 3.14 3.31 0.82
C ASN A 180 4.23 3.26 -0.26
N ALA A 181 4.17 2.28 -1.17
CA ALA A 181 5.12 2.16 -2.28
C ALA A 181 5.04 3.36 -3.24
N GLY A 182 3.82 3.75 -3.62
CA GLY A 182 3.57 4.90 -4.49
C GLY A 182 4.06 6.22 -3.88
N PHE A 183 3.84 6.46 -2.59
CA PHE A 183 4.38 7.64 -1.91
C PHE A 183 5.89 7.57 -1.72
N GLY A 184 6.47 6.39 -1.49
CA GLY A 184 7.92 6.19 -1.53
C GLY A 184 8.50 6.62 -2.88
N TYR A 185 7.87 6.21 -3.98
CA TYR A 185 8.26 6.61 -5.33
C TYR A 185 8.10 8.12 -5.56
N VAL A 186 6.96 8.71 -5.16
CA VAL A 186 6.73 10.16 -5.25
C VAL A 186 7.82 10.93 -4.50
N ARG A 187 8.20 10.52 -3.28
CA ARG A 187 9.27 11.17 -2.50
C ARG A 187 10.62 11.17 -3.22
N ALA A 188 10.94 10.10 -3.94
CA ALA A 188 12.19 10.02 -4.70
C ALA A 188 12.23 11.06 -5.85
N HIS A 189 11.07 11.39 -6.44
CA HIS A 189 10.95 12.20 -7.65
C HIS A 189 10.35 13.60 -7.45
N CYS A 190 9.97 13.95 -6.22
CA CYS A 190 9.34 15.20 -5.86
C CYS A 190 10.00 15.76 -4.59
N SER A 191 10.95 16.68 -4.74
CA SER A 191 11.71 17.21 -3.60
C SER A 191 10.86 17.87 -2.53
N VAL A 192 9.69 18.41 -2.90
CA VAL A 192 8.74 19.05 -2.00
C VAL A 192 7.82 18.05 -1.27
N ALA A 193 7.86 16.76 -1.61
CA ALA A 193 7.10 15.71 -0.94
C ALA A 193 7.78 15.28 0.36
N THR A 194 8.07 16.23 1.24
CA THR A 194 8.58 15.92 2.59
C THR A 194 7.48 15.29 3.44
N ASP A 195 7.88 14.57 4.49
CA ASP A 195 6.93 13.95 5.43
C ASP A 195 5.95 14.95 6.04
N ASP A 196 6.42 16.15 6.38
CA ASP A 196 5.58 17.21 6.92
C ASP A 196 4.59 17.75 5.87
N ALA A 197 5.04 17.94 4.63
CA ALA A 197 4.18 18.42 3.56
C ALA A 197 3.11 17.38 3.19
N ILE A 198 3.47 16.08 3.18
CA ILE A 198 2.52 14.99 2.99
C ILE A 198 1.52 14.96 4.14
N ARG A 199 1.99 14.99 5.39
CA ARG A 199 1.13 14.99 6.59
C ARG A 199 0.15 16.16 6.59
N GLN A 200 0.61 17.36 6.24
CA GLN A 200 -0.24 18.54 6.10
C GLN A 200 -1.29 18.35 4.99
N SER A 201 -0.87 17.84 3.83
CA SER A 201 -1.76 17.57 2.71
C SER A 201 -2.84 16.53 3.08
N VAL A 202 -2.47 15.47 3.79
CA VAL A 202 -3.39 14.42 4.28
C VAL A 202 -4.34 14.97 5.36
N SER A 203 -3.86 15.84 6.25
CA SER A 203 -4.72 16.50 7.25
C SER A 203 -5.77 17.40 6.61
N SER A 204 -5.46 17.97 5.45
CA SER A 204 -6.38 18.76 4.62
C SER A 204 -7.20 17.93 3.61
N PHE A 205 -7.17 16.59 3.70
CA PHE A 205 -7.81 15.72 2.71
C PHE A 205 -9.32 15.99 2.60
N PRO A 206 -9.82 16.45 1.42
CA PRO A 206 -11.23 16.78 1.25
C PRO A 206 -12.12 15.54 1.28
N GLU A 207 -13.31 15.66 1.85
CA GLU A 207 -14.25 14.53 2.01
C GLU A 207 -14.66 13.85 0.69
N LYS A 208 -14.80 14.65 -0.38
CA LYS A 208 -15.18 14.20 -1.73
C LYS A 208 -13.99 13.76 -2.57
N MET A 209 -12.76 13.90 -2.08
CA MET A 209 -11.57 13.49 -2.81
C MET A 209 -11.40 11.97 -2.75
N ILE A 210 -11.09 11.38 -3.90
CA ILE A 210 -10.64 9.98 -3.98
C ILE A 210 -9.12 9.91 -3.84
N VAL A 211 -8.63 8.78 -3.33
CA VAL A 211 -7.20 8.57 -3.05
C VAL A 211 -6.33 8.74 -4.30
N GLU A 212 -6.78 8.24 -5.45
CA GLU A 212 -6.06 8.36 -6.72
C GLU A 212 -5.84 9.84 -7.12
N ALA A 213 -6.86 10.67 -6.98
CA ALA A 213 -6.77 12.10 -7.30
C ALA A 213 -5.78 12.83 -6.37
N PHE A 214 -5.68 12.38 -5.12
CA PHE A 214 -4.69 12.87 -4.15
C PHE A 214 -3.26 12.51 -4.56
N VAL A 215 -3.01 11.26 -4.96
CA VAL A 215 -1.70 10.82 -5.47
C VAL A 215 -1.34 11.57 -6.75
N ARG A 216 -2.27 11.70 -7.70
CA ARG A 216 -2.07 12.47 -8.94
C ARG A 216 -1.69 13.93 -8.68
N ARG A 217 -2.23 14.56 -7.62
CA ARG A 217 -1.87 15.93 -7.23
C ARG A 217 -0.40 16.04 -6.81
N TRP A 218 0.11 15.06 -6.08
CA TRP A 218 1.52 14.98 -5.73
C TRP A 218 2.40 14.67 -6.92
N ALA A 219 1.97 13.74 -7.78
CA ALA A 219 2.66 13.42 -9.01
C ALA A 219 2.89 14.65 -9.90
N ARG A 220 1.91 15.57 -9.97
CA ARG A 220 2.04 16.84 -10.72
C ARG A 220 3.17 17.77 -10.26
N ARG A 221 3.73 17.53 -9.07
CA ARG A 221 4.79 18.36 -8.49
C ARG A 221 6.19 17.77 -8.69
N PHE A 222 6.31 16.66 -9.43
CA PHE A 222 7.60 16.04 -9.65
C PHE A 222 8.59 17.02 -10.28
N ASP A 223 9.84 16.93 -9.84
CA ASP A 223 10.95 17.78 -10.26
C ASP A 223 12.21 16.99 -10.62
N ARG A 224 12.16 15.66 -10.51
CA ARG A 224 13.23 14.76 -10.91
C ARG A 224 12.66 13.63 -11.77
N LEU A 225 13.21 13.46 -12.96
CA LEU A 225 12.86 12.36 -13.85
C LEU A 225 13.43 11.03 -13.31
N PRO A 226 12.70 9.90 -13.46
CA PRO A 226 13.25 8.58 -13.18
C PRO A 226 14.36 8.19 -14.16
N PHE A 227 14.26 8.63 -15.41
CA PHE A 227 15.24 8.39 -16.46
C PHE A 227 15.62 9.74 -17.10
N PRO A 228 16.60 10.46 -16.56
CA PRO A 228 17.04 11.73 -17.13
C PRO A 228 17.54 11.56 -18.57
N LEU A 229 17.27 12.56 -19.40
CA LEU A 229 17.80 12.69 -20.75
C LEU A 229 18.46 14.06 -20.86
N GLU A 230 19.73 14.07 -21.25
CA GLU A 230 20.47 15.28 -21.56
C GLU A 230 20.69 15.35 -23.07
N LEU A 231 20.37 16.51 -23.64
CA LEU A 231 20.51 16.78 -25.07
C LEU A 231 21.47 17.97 -25.22
N ALA A 232 22.45 17.85 -26.10
CA ALA A 232 23.46 18.88 -26.35
C ALA A 232 22.92 20.04 -27.21
N ASP A 233 21.91 19.79 -28.05
CA ASP A 233 21.29 20.82 -28.89
C ASP A 233 20.34 21.71 -28.07
N ALA A 234 20.70 22.99 -27.91
CA ALA A 234 19.94 23.98 -27.14
C ALA A 234 18.52 24.27 -27.67
N SER A 235 18.20 23.87 -28.90
CA SER A 235 16.84 23.94 -29.44
C SER A 235 15.94 22.79 -28.98
N LEU A 236 16.50 21.75 -28.34
CA LEU A 236 15.78 20.60 -27.81
C LEU A 236 15.66 20.72 -26.29
N VAL A 237 14.51 21.17 -25.80
CA VAL A 237 14.27 21.42 -24.38
C VAL A 237 13.47 20.27 -23.78
N VAL A 238 14.14 19.45 -22.96
CA VAL A 238 13.47 18.38 -22.23
C VAL A 238 12.55 18.96 -21.17
N LEU A 239 11.29 18.51 -21.13
CA LEU A 239 10.31 18.93 -20.13
C LEU A 239 10.51 18.12 -18.84
N LYS A 240 11.52 18.51 -18.04
CA LYS A 240 12.04 17.74 -16.89
C LYS A 240 11.16 17.75 -15.63
N THR A 241 10.11 18.57 -15.57
CA THR A 241 9.28 18.73 -14.36
C THR A 241 7.79 18.74 -14.70
N GLY A 242 6.96 18.42 -13.70
CA GLY A 242 5.50 18.49 -13.84
C GLY A 242 5.03 19.92 -14.17
N ALA A 243 5.68 20.93 -13.59
CA ALA A 243 5.41 22.33 -13.89
C ALA A 243 5.75 22.69 -15.34
N ALA A 244 6.87 22.20 -15.88
CA ALA A 244 7.27 22.42 -17.28
C ALA A 244 6.27 21.80 -18.27
N LEU A 245 5.76 20.60 -17.98
CA LEU A 245 4.71 19.95 -18.77
C LEU A 245 3.40 20.75 -18.74
N VAL A 246 3.00 21.26 -17.58
CA VAL A 246 1.78 22.07 -17.46
C VAL A 246 1.91 23.40 -18.20
N ASP A 247 3.07 24.07 -18.09
CA ASP A 247 3.35 25.30 -18.82
C ASP A 247 3.35 25.06 -20.34
N ALA A 248 4.09 24.05 -20.81
CA ALA A 248 4.09 23.67 -22.22
C ALA A 248 2.67 23.32 -22.70
N GLY A 249 1.89 22.61 -21.88
CA GLY A 249 0.48 22.32 -22.15
C GLY A 249 -0.37 23.54 -22.45
N ARG A 250 -0.18 24.62 -21.67
CA ARG A 250 -0.87 25.90 -21.88
C ARG A 250 -0.34 26.63 -23.11
N ARG A 251 0.98 26.68 -23.31
CA ARG A 251 1.58 27.36 -24.47
C ARG A 251 1.19 26.69 -25.78
N TYR A 252 1.09 25.37 -25.79
CA TYR A 252 0.73 24.56 -26.96
C TYR A 252 -0.77 24.24 -27.04
N ASP A 253 -1.56 24.64 -26.05
CA ASP A 253 -3.01 24.39 -26.01
C ASP A 253 -3.32 22.90 -26.22
N ASN A 254 -2.65 22.04 -25.45
CA ASN A 254 -2.63 20.60 -25.67
C ASN A 254 -2.76 19.79 -24.36
N CYS A 255 -2.70 18.46 -24.47
CA CYS A 255 -2.99 17.55 -23.36
C CYS A 255 -1.78 17.22 -22.44
N LEU A 256 -0.61 17.85 -22.60
CA LEU A 256 0.55 17.60 -21.73
C LEU A 256 0.27 17.60 -20.21
N PRO A 257 -0.63 18.44 -19.64
CA PRO A 257 -0.93 18.40 -18.21
C PRO A 257 -1.50 17.05 -17.74
N THR A 258 -2.16 16.29 -18.63
CA THR A 258 -2.71 14.96 -18.30
C THR A 258 -1.64 13.86 -18.38
N LYS A 259 -0.52 14.13 -19.05
CA LYS A 259 0.61 13.21 -19.29
C LYS A 259 1.64 13.17 -18.17
N VAL A 260 1.56 14.09 -17.20
CA VAL A 260 2.47 14.15 -16.06
C VAL A 260 2.65 12.79 -15.34
N PRO A 261 1.60 12.01 -15.02
CA PRO A 261 1.80 10.72 -14.36
C PRO A 261 2.60 9.73 -15.21
N GLU A 262 2.41 9.72 -16.53
CA GLU A 262 3.12 8.83 -17.45
C GLU A 262 4.61 9.19 -17.56
N VAL A 263 4.94 10.48 -17.43
CA VAL A 263 6.33 10.95 -17.35
C VAL A 263 6.97 10.62 -16.00
N LEU A 264 6.21 10.81 -14.91
CA LEU A 264 6.69 10.50 -13.56
C LEU A 264 7.08 9.03 -13.42
N VAL A 265 6.29 8.10 -13.98
CA VAL A 265 6.61 6.66 -13.96
C VAL A 265 7.64 6.26 -15.02
N GLY A 266 8.16 7.21 -15.81
CA GLY A 266 9.22 6.99 -16.77
C GLY A 266 8.80 6.28 -18.06
N ARG A 267 7.50 6.19 -18.33
CA ARG A 267 6.99 5.58 -19.58
C ARG A 267 7.24 6.48 -20.77
N TYR A 268 7.00 7.79 -20.59
CA TYR A 268 7.21 8.79 -21.62
C TYR A 268 8.11 9.93 -21.15
N LEU A 269 8.67 10.63 -22.13
CA LEU A 269 9.37 11.89 -21.95
C LEU A 269 8.99 12.83 -23.09
N TYR A 270 8.86 14.12 -22.78
CA TYR A 270 8.48 15.12 -23.78
C TYR A 270 9.62 16.11 -23.98
N VAL A 271 9.88 16.42 -25.25
CA VAL A 271 10.91 17.39 -25.65
C VAL A 271 10.25 18.48 -26.48
N GLU A 272 10.40 19.72 -26.07
CA GLU A 272 10.04 20.88 -26.88
C GLU A 272 11.17 21.17 -27.88
N VAL A 273 10.85 21.10 -29.17
CA VAL A 273 11.78 21.36 -30.26
C VAL A 273 11.50 22.74 -30.83
N ARG A 274 12.38 23.69 -30.57
CA ARG A 274 12.26 25.09 -31.00
C ARG A 274 12.72 25.23 -32.45
N ILE A 275 11.87 25.83 -33.29
CA ILE A 275 12.13 25.99 -34.73
C ILE A 275 11.93 27.46 -35.10
N GLY A 276 13.04 28.17 -35.31
CA GLY A 276 13.02 29.60 -35.63
C GLY A 276 12.41 30.47 -34.54
N ALA A 277 11.81 31.60 -34.95
CA ALA A 277 11.12 32.55 -34.05
C ALA A 277 9.66 32.15 -33.73
N GLY A 278 9.16 31.07 -34.34
CA GLY A 278 7.80 30.57 -34.16
C GLY A 278 7.64 29.63 -32.96
N ARG A 279 6.40 29.17 -32.73
CA ARG A 279 6.13 28.10 -31.77
C ARG A 279 6.73 26.80 -32.30
N GLY A 280 7.41 26.06 -31.44
CA GLY A 280 8.10 24.82 -31.80
C GLY A 280 7.17 23.62 -32.03
N VAL A 281 7.71 22.42 -31.89
CA VAL A 281 6.99 21.13 -31.94
C VAL A 281 7.22 20.40 -30.62
N ILE A 282 6.24 19.63 -30.15
CA ILE A 282 6.44 18.71 -29.03
C ILE A 282 6.74 17.31 -29.57
N ALA A 283 7.88 16.77 -29.19
CA ALA A 283 8.23 15.37 -29.43
C ALA A 283 7.86 14.53 -28.21
N GLU A 284 7.07 13.48 -28.45
CA GLU A 284 6.77 12.43 -27.47
C GLU A 284 7.74 11.28 -27.66
N LEU A 285 8.49 10.97 -26.61
CA LEU A 285 9.46 9.89 -26.57
C LEU A 285 8.94 8.78 -25.65
N ARG A 286 9.00 7.53 -26.12
CA ARG A 286 8.69 6.34 -25.32
C ARG A 286 9.98 5.69 -24.84
N ARG A 287 10.01 5.29 -23.57
CA ARG A 287 11.14 4.54 -23.00
C ARG A 287 11.04 3.08 -23.43
N THR A 288 12.13 2.52 -23.93
CA THR A 288 12.34 1.07 -24.05
C THR A 288 13.31 0.60 -22.97
N SER A 289 13.71 -0.67 -22.93
CA SER A 289 14.78 -1.11 -22.04
C SER A 289 16.13 -0.43 -22.37
N ARG A 290 16.39 -0.13 -23.64
CA ARG A 290 17.72 0.28 -24.13
C ARG A 290 17.85 1.77 -24.46
N CYS A 291 16.80 2.41 -24.96
CA CYS A 291 16.87 3.80 -25.39
C CYS A 291 15.54 4.55 -25.23
N TRP A 292 15.53 5.80 -25.69
CA TRP A 292 14.33 6.57 -25.97
C TRP A 292 14.01 6.48 -27.46
N VAL A 293 12.74 6.22 -27.78
CA VAL A 293 12.25 6.13 -29.16
C VAL A 293 11.28 7.28 -29.40
N LEU A 294 11.44 8.00 -30.50
CA LEU A 294 10.45 8.98 -30.94
C LEU A 294 9.17 8.26 -31.36
N GLN A 295 8.10 8.50 -30.62
CA GLN A 295 6.77 8.00 -30.93
C GLN A 295 6.06 8.98 -31.85
N MET A 296 5.76 10.18 -31.34
CA MET A 296 4.93 11.15 -32.04
C MET A 296 5.47 12.58 -31.99
N LEU A 297 5.02 13.40 -32.95
CA LEU A 297 5.29 14.82 -33.02
C LEU A 297 3.97 15.60 -33.06
N TYR A 298 3.85 16.62 -32.23
CA TYR A 298 2.61 17.41 -32.07
C TYR A 298 2.88 18.91 -32.26
N GLN A 299 2.00 19.56 -33.02
CA GLN A 299 1.89 21.02 -33.03
C GLN A 299 0.89 21.50 -31.96
N ARG A 300 0.58 22.81 -31.98
CA ARG A 300 -0.48 23.40 -31.16
C ARG A 300 -1.79 22.63 -31.34
N GLY A 301 -2.55 22.44 -30.26
CA GLY A 301 -3.85 21.76 -30.32
C GLY A 301 -3.75 20.27 -30.64
N ASN A 302 -2.59 19.64 -30.39
CA ASN A 302 -2.27 18.28 -30.85
C ASN A 302 -2.33 18.12 -32.38
N GLY A 303 -2.18 19.21 -33.14
CA GLY A 303 -2.21 19.18 -34.59
C GLY A 303 -1.04 18.40 -35.21
N HIS A 304 -1.25 17.94 -36.45
CA HIS A 304 -0.20 17.25 -37.21
C HIS A 304 0.95 18.18 -37.59
N VAL A 305 2.17 17.64 -37.56
CA VAL A 305 3.38 18.33 -37.98
C VAL A 305 3.62 18.07 -39.47
N SER A 306 3.88 19.11 -40.25
CA SER A 306 4.21 18.95 -41.67
C SER A 306 5.45 18.09 -41.87
N GLN A 307 5.52 17.37 -42.99
CA GLN A 307 6.59 16.41 -43.26
C GLN A 307 7.98 17.06 -43.26
N ASP A 308 8.11 18.27 -43.78
CA ASP A 308 9.38 19.00 -43.80
C ASP A 308 9.88 19.30 -42.38
N ILE A 309 8.99 19.82 -41.54
CA ILE A 309 9.29 20.11 -40.13
C ILE A 309 9.61 18.81 -39.38
N ALA A 310 8.79 17.78 -39.56
CA ALA A 310 9.01 16.47 -38.95
C ALA A 310 10.38 15.90 -39.33
N SER A 311 10.79 16.01 -40.59
CA SER A 311 12.10 15.53 -41.07
C SER A 311 13.27 16.29 -40.43
N VAL A 312 13.13 17.60 -40.23
CA VAL A 312 14.12 18.40 -39.50
C VAL A 312 14.22 17.97 -38.04
N VAL A 313 13.08 17.80 -37.36
CA VAL A 313 13.02 17.37 -35.95
C VAL A 313 13.62 15.97 -35.77
N ARG A 314 13.25 15.03 -36.64
CA ARG A 314 13.76 13.65 -36.61
C ARG A 314 15.28 13.60 -36.74
N ARG A 315 15.86 14.36 -37.69
CA ARG A 315 17.32 14.45 -37.84
C ARG A 315 18.01 15.00 -36.59
N LYS A 316 17.44 16.04 -35.97
CA LYS A 316 17.96 16.60 -34.72
C LYS A 316 17.95 15.56 -33.59
N LEU A 317 16.83 14.85 -33.41
CA LEU A 317 16.69 13.84 -32.37
C LEU A 317 17.64 12.64 -32.59
N VAL A 318 17.79 12.16 -33.83
CA VAL A 318 18.76 11.10 -34.18
C VAL A 318 20.19 11.52 -33.86
N ALA A 319 20.55 12.77 -34.16
CA ALA A 319 21.87 13.30 -33.83
C ALA A 319 22.15 13.35 -32.31
N GLN A 320 21.12 13.21 -31.47
CA GLN A 320 21.23 13.10 -30.02
C GLN A 320 21.06 11.66 -29.50
N GLY A 321 21.07 10.65 -30.38
CA GLY A 321 20.93 9.25 -30.01
C GLY A 321 19.49 8.79 -29.72
N ILE A 322 18.49 9.58 -30.08
CA ILE A 322 17.09 9.17 -29.99
C ILE A 322 16.76 8.26 -31.16
N ALA A 323 16.28 7.06 -30.86
CA ALA A 323 15.88 6.10 -31.87
C ALA A 323 14.60 6.56 -32.57
N ILE A 324 14.47 6.25 -33.85
CA ILE A 324 13.28 6.55 -34.66
C ILE A 324 12.91 5.27 -35.40
N TYR A 325 11.61 4.99 -35.50
CA TYR A 325 11.15 3.89 -36.35
C TYR A 325 11.61 4.10 -37.78
N ASP A 326 12.30 3.09 -38.30
CA ASP A 326 12.69 3.07 -39.69
C ASP A 326 11.44 2.93 -40.56
N ARG A 327 11.36 3.74 -41.62
CA ARG A 327 10.28 3.60 -42.60
C ARG A 327 10.87 2.84 -43.77
N PRO A 328 10.26 1.74 -44.23
CA PRO A 328 10.77 1.02 -45.38
C PRO A 328 10.90 1.99 -46.56
N ALA A 329 12.08 1.99 -47.18
CA ALA A 329 12.46 2.92 -48.24
C ALA A 329 11.54 2.85 -49.48
N ASN A 330 10.79 1.75 -49.61
CA ASN A 330 9.99 1.44 -50.78
C ASN A 330 8.56 1.98 -50.61
N GLY A 331 8.34 3.22 -51.08
CA GLY A 331 7.01 3.77 -51.39
C GLY A 331 5.97 3.74 -50.26
N VAL A 332 5.84 4.85 -49.53
CA VAL A 332 4.80 5.05 -48.49
C VAL A 332 3.41 4.70 -49.01
N SER A 333 3.12 4.92 -50.30
CA SER A 333 1.85 4.58 -50.94
C SER A 333 1.57 3.07 -51.01
N GLY A 334 2.58 2.25 -51.28
CA GLY A 334 2.45 0.79 -51.33
C GLY A 334 2.22 0.20 -49.95
N LEU A 335 2.92 0.72 -48.95
CA LEU A 335 2.72 0.31 -47.56
C LEU A 335 1.37 0.77 -47.00
N ASP A 336 0.95 2.00 -47.28
CA ASP A 336 -0.39 2.49 -46.90
C ASP A 336 -1.50 1.65 -47.52
N ALA A 337 -1.37 1.32 -48.80
CA ALA A 337 -2.32 0.45 -49.50
C ALA A 337 -2.32 -0.96 -48.90
N ALA A 338 -1.13 -1.55 -48.67
CA ALA A 338 -1.00 -2.87 -48.07
C ALA A 338 -1.61 -2.92 -46.66
N ALA A 339 -1.31 -1.94 -45.81
CA ALA A 339 -1.84 -1.89 -44.45
C ALA A 339 -3.38 -1.75 -44.44
N LYS A 340 -3.95 -0.91 -45.32
CA LYS A 340 -5.41 -0.82 -45.50
C LYS A 340 -6.04 -2.15 -45.94
N LEU A 341 -5.40 -2.86 -46.88
CA LEU A 341 -5.88 -4.17 -47.35
C LEU A 341 -5.79 -5.26 -46.28
N LEU A 342 -4.82 -5.14 -45.36
CA LEU A 342 -4.63 -6.05 -44.24
C LEU A 342 -5.47 -5.69 -43.00
N ASP A 343 -6.35 -4.69 -43.10
CA ASP A 343 -7.14 -4.16 -41.98
C ASP A 343 -6.28 -3.60 -40.82
N ILE A 344 -5.03 -3.26 -41.12
CA ILE A 344 -4.09 -2.65 -40.18
C ILE A 344 -4.25 -1.14 -40.30
N TYR A 345 -5.26 -0.62 -39.62
CA TYR A 345 -5.38 0.83 -39.40
C TYR A 345 -4.31 1.29 -38.42
N ASN A 346 -3.94 2.56 -38.50
CA ASN A 346 -2.96 3.16 -37.57
C ASN A 346 -1.54 2.55 -37.64
N TRP A 347 -1.15 1.88 -38.73
CA TRP A 347 0.24 1.41 -38.90
C TRP A 347 1.28 2.56 -38.89
N CYS A 348 0.84 3.79 -39.18
CA CYS A 348 1.63 5.02 -39.05
C CYS A 348 1.55 5.68 -37.65
N THR A 349 0.71 5.17 -36.75
CA THR A 349 0.48 5.66 -35.39
C THR A 349 0.48 4.47 -34.43
N ASP A 350 1.70 4.03 -34.10
CA ASP A 350 2.13 3.31 -32.90
C ASP A 350 1.07 2.51 -32.11
N ASP A 351 0.89 1.24 -32.45
CA ASP A 351 0.61 0.21 -31.45
C ASP A 351 1.88 -0.62 -31.23
N VAL A 352 2.68 -0.23 -30.26
CA VAL A 352 3.69 -1.14 -29.69
C VAL A 352 2.95 -1.99 -28.66
N SER A 353 2.49 -3.16 -29.10
CA SER A 353 2.36 -4.29 -28.20
C SER A 353 3.74 -4.54 -27.60
N GLU A 354 3.79 -4.65 -26.27
CA GLU A 354 4.95 -5.18 -25.57
C GLU A 354 5.23 -6.58 -26.11
N VAL A 355 6.12 -6.69 -27.07
CA VAL A 355 6.80 -7.96 -27.30
C VAL A 355 7.97 -7.98 -26.34
N ASP A 356 7.63 -8.37 -25.12
CA ASP A 356 8.58 -8.92 -24.17
C ASP A 356 9.05 -10.27 -24.74
N THR A 357 9.98 -10.24 -25.70
CA THR A 357 10.85 -11.41 -25.88
C THR A 357 11.81 -11.38 -24.72
N SER A 358 11.36 -11.94 -23.60
CA SER A 358 12.26 -12.64 -22.69
C SER A 358 13.09 -13.57 -23.57
N GLU A 359 14.38 -13.30 -23.69
CA GLU A 359 15.31 -14.35 -24.11
C GLU A 359 15.04 -15.56 -23.22
N SER A 360 14.87 -16.69 -23.87
CA SER A 360 14.49 -17.97 -23.29
C SER A 360 15.43 -18.35 -22.14
N TYR A 361 14.93 -18.32 -20.91
CA TYR A 361 15.51 -19.12 -19.86
C TYR A 361 15.26 -20.59 -20.20
N SER A 362 16.35 -21.35 -20.29
CA SER A 362 16.30 -22.80 -20.29
C SER A 362 15.54 -23.27 -19.06
N THR A 363 14.67 -24.27 -19.21
CA THR A 363 13.93 -24.93 -18.12
C THR A 363 14.86 -25.51 -17.03
N SER A 364 16.18 -25.55 -17.27
CA SER A 364 17.20 -25.95 -16.28
C SER A 364 17.65 -24.82 -15.33
N GLU A 365 17.36 -23.55 -15.60
CA GLU A 365 17.86 -22.42 -14.77
C GLU A 365 16.82 -21.90 -13.76
N VAL A 366 15.53 -22.16 -13.97
CA VAL A 366 14.46 -21.73 -13.05
C VAL A 366 14.40 -22.60 -11.78
N GLY A 367 14.92 -23.84 -11.83
CA GLY A 367 15.01 -24.73 -10.66
C GLY A 367 16.04 -24.28 -9.62
N ALA A 368 17.14 -23.64 -10.03
CA ALA A 368 18.22 -23.27 -9.12
C ALA A 368 17.97 -21.97 -8.33
N VAL A 369 17.15 -21.05 -8.87
CA VAL A 369 16.85 -19.77 -8.22
C VAL A 369 15.75 -19.90 -7.15
N LEU A 370 14.91 -20.94 -7.24
CA LEU A 370 13.86 -21.21 -6.26
C LEU A 370 14.35 -22.02 -5.05
N ASP A 371 15.36 -22.87 -5.19
CA ASP A 371 15.93 -23.64 -4.07
C ASP A 371 16.86 -22.82 -3.17
N ASP A 372 17.51 -21.76 -3.69
CA ASP A 372 18.39 -20.89 -2.89
C ASP A 372 17.61 -19.92 -1.98
N SER A 373 16.33 -19.69 -2.29
CA SER A 373 15.44 -18.83 -1.49
C SER A 373 14.76 -19.57 -0.32
N VAL A 374 14.80 -20.91 -0.29
CA VAL A 374 14.18 -21.73 0.77
C VAL A 374 15.17 -22.09 1.88
N HIS A 375 16.48 -22.02 1.64
CA HIS A 375 17.50 -22.36 2.64
C HIS A 375 18.06 -21.19 3.47
N THR A 376 17.65 -19.94 3.20
CA THR A 376 18.18 -18.75 3.92
C THR A 376 17.37 -18.37 5.18
N PHE A 377 16.40 -19.18 5.62
CA PHE A 377 15.60 -18.92 6.85
C PHE A 377 15.56 -20.08 7.86
N ALA A 378 16.65 -20.84 7.97
CA ALA A 378 16.83 -21.80 9.07
C ALA A 378 18.01 -21.40 9.99
N SER A 379 17.64 -20.96 11.20
CA SER A 379 18.43 -20.93 12.46
C SER A 379 19.38 -19.76 12.73
N PRO A 380 19.17 -19.01 13.84
CA PRO A 380 20.25 -18.43 14.62
C PRO A 380 20.61 -19.38 15.77
N THR A 381 21.77 -20.02 15.67
CA THR A 381 22.45 -20.68 16.79
C THR A 381 22.96 -19.60 17.73
N PHE A 382 22.41 -19.53 18.95
CA PHE A 382 23.00 -18.76 20.04
C PHE A 382 24.33 -19.43 20.46
N ALA A 383 25.44 -18.76 20.20
CA ALA A 383 26.72 -19.05 20.86
C ALA A 383 26.89 -18.05 22.01
N ALA A 384 26.99 -18.58 23.23
CA ALA A 384 27.32 -17.84 24.42
C ALA A 384 28.81 -17.45 24.43
N GLU A 385 29.09 -16.19 24.72
CA GLU A 385 30.44 -15.71 25.08
C GLU A 385 30.61 -15.83 26.61
N PRO A 386 31.79 -16.26 27.11
CA PRO A 386 32.00 -16.49 28.53
C PRO A 386 32.30 -15.19 29.28
N ALA A 387 31.82 -15.14 30.53
CA ALA A 387 32.09 -14.07 31.47
C ALA A 387 33.57 -14.01 31.89
N ALA A 388 34.09 -12.80 32.00
CA ALA A 388 35.24 -12.43 32.83
C ALA A 388 34.74 -11.57 33.99
#